data_AF-A0AAN8FB94-F1
#
_entry.id   AF-A0AAN8FB94-F1
#
_cell.length_a   1.000
_cell.length_b   1.000
_cell.length_c   1.000
_cell.angle_alpha   90.00
_cell.angle_beta   90.00
_cell.angle_gamma   90.00
#
_symmetry.space_group_name_H-M   'P 1'
#
loop_
_entity.id
_entity.type
_entity.pdbx_description
1 polymer ?
#
loop_
_entity_poly.entity_id
_entity_poly.type
_entity_poly.pdbx_seq_one_letter_code
_entity_poly.pdbx_strand_id
1 'polypeptide(L)'
;MSTSIIPIPYQIGYIVIPTISIIGNCFIVYVTIRSKSLRSPCAILIGLISSGDIMHMFAHYVMIISYNIVTKEKVTYAGPHSRMEDHLMREDYCVYWQLFPIFGQIFSCTLLSNIAFDRLIATRMF
;
A
#
# COMPACT_ATOMS: atom_id res chain seq x y z
N MET A 1 -10.67 30.42 -5.38
CA MET A 1 -9.97 29.29 -6.00
C MET A 1 -9.57 28.33 -4.90
N SER A 2 -10.31 27.23 -4.75
CA SER A 2 -9.97 26.17 -3.80
C SER A 2 -8.70 25.49 -4.33
N THR A 3 -7.55 25.79 -3.74
CA THR A 3 -6.29 25.12 -4.08
C THR A 3 -6.41 23.66 -3.69
N SER A 4 -6.54 22.77 -4.68
CA SER A 4 -6.42 21.34 -4.46
C SER A 4 -5.05 21.09 -3.81
N ILE A 5 -5.05 20.61 -2.57
CA ILE A 5 -3.83 20.34 -1.79
C ILE A 5 -2.95 19.31 -2.51
N ILE A 6 -3.56 18.47 -3.35
CA ILE A 6 -2.88 17.50 -4.22
C ILE A 6 -3.18 17.86 -5.68
N PRO A 7 -2.17 18.16 -6.51
CA PRO A 7 -2.37 18.40 -7.93
C PRO A 7 -2.90 17.14 -8.64
N ILE A 8 -3.81 17.33 -9.60
CA ILE A 8 -4.43 16.28 -10.43
C ILE A 8 -3.44 15.20 -10.93
N PRO A 9 -2.25 15.53 -11.49
CA PRO A 9 -1.32 14.49 -11.95
C PRO A 9 -0.88 13.52 -10.84
N TYR A 10 -0.74 13.99 -9.60
CA TYR A 10 -0.39 13.13 -8.48
C TYR A 10 -1.54 12.21 -8.07
N GLN A 11 -2.79 12.67 -8.16
CA GLN A 11 -3.96 11.82 -7.87
C GLN A 11 -4.04 10.62 -8.83
N ILE A 12 -3.70 10.83 -10.11
CA ILE A 12 -3.66 9.74 -11.09
C ILE A 12 -2.57 8.74 -10.71
N GLY A 13 -1.37 9.21 -10.34
CA GLY A 13 -0.29 8.35 -9.86
C GLY A 13 -0.69 7.52 -8.64
N TYR A 14 -1.37 8.14 -7.67
CA TYR A 14 -1.87 7.47 -6.46
C TYR A 14 -2.98 6.43 -6.71
N ILE A 15 -3.57 6.38 -7.91
CA ILE A 15 -4.55 5.35 -8.29
C ILE A 15 -3.89 4.28 -9.17
N VAL A 16 -3.09 4.70 -10.14
CA VAL A 16 -2.46 3.80 -11.12
C VAL A 16 -1.34 2.95 -10.48
N ILE A 17 -0.50 3.55 -9.64
CA ILE A 17 0.62 2.81 -9.02
C ILE A 17 0.10 1.70 -8.09
N PRO A 18 -0.85 1.97 -7.15
CA PRO A 18 -1.36 0.91 -6.28
C PRO A 18 -2.12 -0.17 -7.04
N THR A 19 -2.87 0.18 -8.11
CA THR A 19 -3.61 -0.82 -8.89
C THR A 19 -2.69 -1.79 -9.63
N ILE A 20 -1.65 -1.28 -10.30
CA ILE A 20 -0.64 -2.15 -10.94
C ILE A 20 0.08 -2.99 -9.89
N SER A 21 0.42 -2.40 -8.74
CA SER A 21 1.11 -3.10 -7.66
C SER A 21 0.27 -4.24 -7.07
N ILE A 22 -1.01 -3.99 -6.79
CA ILE A 22 -1.93 -5.03 -6.27
C ILE A 22 -2.05 -6.17 -7.28
N ILE A 23 -2.28 -5.85 -8.56
CA ILE A 23 -2.43 -6.88 -9.61
C ILE A 23 -1.15 -7.70 -9.75
N GLY A 24 0.01 -7.05 -9.87
CA GLY A 24 1.31 -7.72 -10.01
C GLY A 24 1.63 -8.64 -8.84
N ASN A 25 1.45 -8.13 -7.61
CA ASN A 25 1.72 -8.93 -6.42
C ASN A 25 0.71 -10.07 -6.22
N CYS A 26 -0.56 -9.89 -6.61
CA CYS A 26 -1.54 -10.98 -6.61
C CYS A 26 -1.10 -12.13 -7.54
N PHE A 27 -0.54 -11.82 -8.72
CA PHE A 27 0.00 -12.85 -9.61
C PHE A 27 1.17 -13.61 -8.99
N ILE A 28 2.09 -12.91 -8.30
CA ILE A 28 3.23 -13.54 -7.63
C ILE A 28 2.73 -14.51 -6.56
N VAL A 29 1.83 -14.07 -5.67
CA VAL A 29 1.22 -14.92 -4.64
C VAL A 29 0.55 -16.15 -5.27
N TYR A 30 -0.24 -15.93 -6.32
CA TYR A 30 -0.95 -17.00 -7.02
C TYR A 30 -0.01 -18.06 -7.62
N VAL A 31 1.05 -17.63 -8.32
CA VAL A 31 2.03 -18.54 -8.93
C VAL A 31 2.79 -19.32 -7.86
N THR A 32 3.16 -18.68 -6.75
CA THR A 32 3.84 -19.32 -5.62
C THR A 32 2.97 -20.41 -4.98
N ILE A 33 1.65 -20.21 -4.87
CA ILE A 33 0.74 -21.22 -4.33
C ILE A 33 0.50 -22.38 -5.32
N ARG A 34 0.29 -22.06 -6.60
CA ARG A 34 -0.12 -23.02 -7.63
C ARG A 34 1.03 -23.88 -8.15
N SER A 35 2.23 -23.32 -8.30
CA SER A 35 3.35 -24.04 -8.91
C SER A 35 4.10 -24.90 -7.89
N LYS A 36 3.98 -26.24 -8.02
CA LYS A 36 4.75 -27.19 -7.21
C LYS A 36 6.27 -27.06 -7.41
N SER A 37 6.70 -26.63 -8.60
CA SER A 37 8.11 -26.40 -8.93
C SER A 37 8.70 -25.15 -8.26
N LEU A 38 7.86 -24.21 -7.81
CA LEU A 38 8.29 -22.98 -7.13
C LEU A 38 8.05 -23.04 -5.60
N ARG A 39 7.81 -24.21 -5.00
CA ARG A 39 7.68 -24.34 -3.52
C ARG A 39 9.02 -24.46 -2.80
N SER A 40 10.05 -23.78 -3.27
CA SER A 40 11.26 -23.62 -2.47
C SER A 40 11.00 -22.64 -1.33
N PRO A 41 11.68 -22.77 -0.17
CA PRO A 41 11.48 -21.87 0.96
C PRO A 41 11.70 -20.39 0.58
N CYS A 42 12.68 -20.11 -0.29
CA CYS A 42 12.92 -18.76 -0.82
C CYS A 42 11.71 -18.22 -1.61
N ALA A 43 11.09 -19.02 -2.46
CA ALA A 43 9.91 -18.59 -3.23
C ALA A 43 8.66 -18.39 -2.36
N ILE A 44 8.52 -19.15 -1.27
CA ILE A 44 7.48 -18.91 -0.26
C ILE A 44 7.69 -17.56 0.44
N LEU A 45 8.93 -17.22 0.79
CA LEU A 45 9.26 -15.90 1.36
C LEU A 45 8.94 -14.76 0.38
N ILE A 46 9.23 -14.94 -0.91
CA ILE A 46 8.83 -13.99 -1.96
C ILE A 46 7.31 -13.82 -2.02
N GLY A 47 6.54 -14.93 -1.93
CA GLY A 47 5.08 -14.86 -1.86
C GLY A 47 4.57 -14.10 -0.63
N LEU A 48 5.22 -14.26 0.53
CA LEU A 48 4.88 -13.53 1.76
C LEU A 48 5.21 -12.03 1.65
N ILE A 49 6.34 -11.68 1.04
CA ILE A 49 6.68 -10.27 0.73
C ILE A 49 5.60 -9.66 -0.16
N SER A 50 5.25 -10.33 -1.26
CA SER A 50 4.18 -9.85 -2.15
C SER A 50 2.82 -9.71 -1.45
N SER A 51 2.50 -10.56 -0.47
CA SER A 51 1.30 -10.36 0.35
C SER A 51 1.37 -9.11 1.23
N GLY A 52 2.55 -8.79 1.78
CA GLY A 52 2.79 -7.56 2.53
C GLY A 52 2.68 -6.31 1.66
N ASP A 53 3.18 -6.37 0.42
CA ASP A 53 3.05 -5.30 -0.56
C ASP A 53 1.59 -5.04 -0.94
N ILE A 54 0.76 -6.08 -1.09
CA ILE A 54 -0.69 -5.94 -1.32
C ILE A 54 -1.35 -5.22 -0.13
N MET A 55 -1.05 -5.63 1.11
CA MET A 55 -1.58 -4.99 2.32
C MET A 55 -1.18 -3.50 2.39
N HIS A 56 0.08 -3.20 2.10
CA HIS A 56 0.60 -1.83 2.08
C HIS A 56 -0.12 -0.97 1.02
N MET A 57 -0.27 -1.48 -0.20
CA MET A 57 -0.91 -0.75 -1.31
C MET A 57 -2.42 -0.58 -1.12
N PHE A 58 -3.09 -1.55 -0.49
CA PHE A 58 -4.51 -1.45 -0.16
C PHE A 58 -4.78 -0.29 0.80
N ALA A 59 -3.96 -0.10 1.83
CA ALA A 59 -4.13 1.01 2.76
C ALA A 59 -3.92 2.38 2.08
N HIS A 60 -2.93 2.50 1.19
CA HIS A 60 -2.76 3.72 0.38
C HIS A 60 -3.97 4.00 -0.51
N TYR A 61 -4.57 2.96 -1.08
CA TYR A 61 -5.78 3.07 -1.89
C TYR A 61 -6.97 3.59 -1.08
N VAL A 62 -7.20 3.04 0.12
CA VAL A 62 -8.24 3.48 1.05
C VAL A 62 -8.04 4.95 1.46
N MET A 63 -6.81 5.34 1.80
CA MET A 63 -6.48 6.71 2.21
C MET A 63 -6.82 7.75 1.11
N ILE A 64 -6.51 7.44 -0.16
CA ILE A 64 -6.76 8.33 -1.30
C ILE A 64 -8.26 8.41 -1.64
N ILE A 65 -8.98 7.30 -1.53
CA ILE A 65 -10.44 7.29 -1.71
C ILE A 65 -11.11 8.16 -0.64
N SER A 66 -10.74 7.97 0.64
CA SER A 66 -11.24 8.79 1.74
C SER A 66 -10.98 10.28 1.49
N TYR A 67 -9.77 10.65 1.06
CA TYR A 67 -9.46 12.04 0.70
C TYR A 67 -10.35 12.60 -0.42
N ASN A 68 -10.58 11.82 -1.49
CA ASN A 68 -11.36 12.27 -2.64
C ASN A 68 -12.86 12.39 -2.33
N ILE A 69 -13.44 11.47 -1.56
CA ILE A 69 -14.86 11.51 -1.16
C ILE A 69 -15.11 12.73 -0.26
N VAL A 70 -14.25 12.96 0.74
CA VAL A 70 -14.30 14.13 1.62
C VAL A 70 -14.23 15.44 0.84
N THR A 71 -13.36 15.49 -0.18
CA THR A 71 -13.20 16.69 -1.01
C THR A 71 -14.43 16.95 -1.88
N LYS A 72 -15.07 15.90 -2.41
CA LYS A 72 -16.30 16.04 -3.23
C LYS A 72 -17.51 16.49 -2.41
N GLU A 73 -17.63 16.03 -1.18
CA GLU A 73 -18.70 16.45 -0.28
C GLU A 73 -18.58 17.95 0.07
N LYS A 74 -17.35 18.45 0.27
CA LYS A 74 -17.09 19.87 0.53
C LYS A 74 -17.43 20.83 -0.62
N VAL A 75 -17.43 20.37 -1.88
CA VAL A 75 -17.77 21.23 -3.04
C VAL A 75 -19.28 21.50 -3.14
N THR A 76 -20.12 20.62 -2.60
CA THR A 76 -21.59 20.71 -2.78
C THR A 76 -22.26 21.62 -1.75
N TYR A 77 -21.61 21.93 -0.62
CA TYR A 77 -22.21 22.73 0.49
C TYR A 77 -21.48 24.06 0.79
N ALA A 78 -20.63 24.55 -0.11
CA ALA A 78 -19.83 25.75 0.14
C ALA A 78 -20.67 27.05 0.03
N GLY A 79 -21.38 27.41 1.11
CA GLY A 79 -21.66 28.79 1.47
C GLY A 79 -20.41 29.49 2.05
N PRO A 80 -20.33 30.84 2.04
CA PRO A 80 -19.08 31.59 2.16
C PRO A 80 -18.46 31.66 3.57
N HIS A 81 -18.90 30.86 4.55
CA HIS A 81 -18.51 31.08 5.95
C HIS A 81 -18.48 29.81 6.82
N SER A 82 -17.66 28.82 6.47
CA SER A 82 -17.41 27.69 7.39
C SER A 82 -15.93 27.37 7.47
N ARG A 83 -15.39 27.67 8.66
CA ARG A 83 -14.04 27.39 9.13
C ARG A 83 -13.76 25.89 8.97
N MET A 84 -12.57 25.59 8.45
CA MET A 84 -12.03 24.25 8.18
C MET A 84 -11.80 23.45 9.47
N GLU A 85 -12.83 22.91 10.09
CA GLU A 85 -12.66 21.87 11.11
C GLU A 85 -13.77 20.86 10.86
N ASP A 86 -13.38 19.69 10.34
CA ASP A 86 -13.99 18.39 10.62
C ASP A 86 -13.29 17.37 9.72
N HIS A 87 -12.34 16.68 10.34
CA HIS A 87 -11.70 15.49 9.79
C HIS A 87 -12.79 14.41 9.68
N LEU A 88 -13.31 14.17 8.47
CA LEU A 88 -14.36 13.17 8.22
C LEU A 88 -13.97 11.75 8.69
N MET A 89 -12.67 11.51 8.83
CA MET A 89 -12.11 10.32 9.45
C MET A 89 -11.62 10.70 10.84
N ARG A 90 -12.25 10.12 11.86
CA ARG A 90 -11.88 10.29 13.26
C ARG A 90 -10.42 9.82 13.45
N GLU A 91 -9.66 10.57 14.24
CA GLU A 91 -8.19 10.48 14.31
C GLU A 91 -7.69 9.07 14.66
N ASP A 92 -8.44 8.37 15.51
CA ASP A 92 -8.24 6.97 15.88
C ASP A 92 -8.21 6.05 14.65
N TYR A 93 -9.20 6.14 13.76
CA TYR A 93 -9.23 5.33 12.54
C TYR A 93 -8.10 5.67 11.58
N CYS A 94 -7.70 6.95 11.48
CA CYS A 94 -6.58 7.35 10.64
C CYS A 94 -5.27 6.69 11.09
N VAL A 95 -5.02 6.68 12.40
CA VAL A 95 -3.85 6.01 12.99
C VAL A 95 -3.87 4.51 12.70
N TYR A 96 -5.01 3.83 12.84
CA TYR A 96 -5.11 2.40 12.52
C TYR A 96 -4.89 2.11 11.03
N TRP A 97 -5.48 2.92 10.15
CA TRP A 97 -5.30 2.81 8.71
C TRP A 97 -3.87 3.08 8.25
N GLN A 98 -3.10 3.86 9.01
CA GLN A 98 -1.69 4.12 8.75
C GLN A 98 -0.75 3.12 9.43
N LEU A 99 -1.18 2.51 10.54
CA LEU A 99 -0.42 1.45 11.20
C LEU A 99 -0.37 0.16 10.36
N PHE A 100 -1.47 -0.14 9.67
CA PHE A 100 -1.57 -1.30 8.78
C PHE A 100 -0.51 -1.35 7.66
N PRO A 101 -0.28 -0.28 6.87
CA PRO A 101 0.78 -0.25 5.88
C PRO A 101 2.18 -0.28 6.52
N ILE A 102 2.38 0.41 7.66
CA ILE A 102 3.66 0.37 8.37
C ILE A 102 4.01 -1.06 8.78
N PHE A 103 3.03 -1.81 9.28
CA PHE A 103 3.21 -3.22 9.61
C PHE A 103 3.58 -4.06 8.38
N GLY A 104 2.83 -3.90 7.27
CA GLY A 104 3.11 -4.60 6.01
C GLY A 104 4.51 -4.30 5.46
N GLN A 105 4.96 -3.04 5.56
CA GLN A 105 6.28 -2.61 5.13
C GLN A 105 7.40 -3.20 6.00
N ILE A 106 7.27 -3.11 7.33
CA ILE A 106 8.27 -3.66 8.25
C ILE A 106 8.40 -5.18 8.07
N PHE A 107 7.26 -5.87 7.96
CA PHE A 107 7.22 -7.31 7.71
C PHE A 107 7.97 -7.66 6.40
N SER A 108 7.68 -6.95 5.32
CA SER A 108 8.32 -7.15 4.02
C SER A 108 9.83 -6.89 4.06
N CYS A 109 10.27 -5.83 4.72
CA CYS A 109 11.70 -5.51 4.90
C CYS A 109 12.47 -6.59 5.68
N THR A 110 11.87 -7.16 6.74
CA THR A 110 12.51 -8.25 7.50
C THR A 110 12.66 -9.50 6.65
N LEU A 111 11.64 -9.87 5.87
CA LEU A 111 11.70 -11.03 4.99
C LEU A 111 12.70 -10.83 3.85
N LEU A 112 12.75 -9.64 3.25
CA LEU A 112 13.74 -9.27 2.23
C LEU A 112 15.17 -9.39 2.76
N SER A 113 15.41 -8.93 3.98
CA SER A 113 16.73 -9.05 4.62
C SER A 113 17.14 -10.51 4.80
N ASN A 114 16.20 -11.37 5.24
CA ASN A 114 16.47 -12.82 5.37
C ASN A 114 16.82 -13.47 4.02
N ILE A 115 16.12 -13.12 2.94
CA ILE A 115 16.45 -13.60 1.59
C ILE A 115 17.84 -13.09 1.16
N ALA A 116 18.15 -11.83 1.42
CA ALA A 116 19.44 -11.25 1.06
C ALA A 116 20.59 -11.96 1.79
N PHE A 117 20.44 -12.23 3.08
CA PHE A 117 21.44 -12.99 3.85
C PHE A 117 21.58 -14.43 3.35
N ASP A 118 20.48 -15.13 3.09
CA ASP A 118 20.50 -16.49 2.53
C ASP A 118 21.30 -16.55 1.22
N ARG A 119 21.05 -15.59 0.31
CA ARG A 119 21.78 -15.49 -0.96
C ARG A 119 23.25 -15.12 -0.79
N LEU A 120 23.57 -14.20 0.13
CA LEU A 120 24.95 -13.80 0.42
C LEU A 120 25.77 -14.99 0.94
N ILE A 121 25.22 -15.75 1.88
CA ILE A 121 25.87 -16.94 2.46
C ILE A 121 26.08 -18.01 1.38
N ALA A 122 25.08 -18.25 0.52
CA ALA A 122 25.20 -19.19 -0.58
C ALA A 122 26.35 -18.81 -1.54
N THR A 123 26.55 -17.52 -1.86
CA THR A 123 27.63 -17.07 -2.76
C THR A 123 29.03 -17.09 -2.15
N ARG A 124 29.15 -17.09 -0.81
CA ARG A 124 30.43 -17.12 -0.09
C ARG A 124 30.97 -18.54 0.15
N MET A 125 30.11 -19.54 0.02
CA MET A 125 30.44 -20.94 0.30
C MET A 125 30.88 -21.73 -0.94
N PHE A 126 30.90 -21.09 -2.11
CA PHE A 126 31.50 -21.56 -3.37
C PHE A 126 32.69 -20.68 -3.73
#